data_AF-A0AAJ2UPV6-F1
#
_entry.id   AF-A0AAJ2UPV6-F1
#
_cell.length_a   1.000
_cell.length_b   1.000
_cell.length_c   1.000
_cell.angle_alpha   90.00
_cell.angle_beta   90.00
_cell.angle_gamma   90.00
#
_symmetry.space_group_name_H-M   'P 1'
#
loop_
_entity.id
_entity.type
_entity.pdbx_description
1 polymer ?
#
loop_
_entity_poly.entity_id
_entity_poly.type
_entity_poly.pdbx_seq_one_letter_code
_entity_poly.pdbx_strand_id
1 'polypeptide(L)' 'MDETIAQNERRSRTRLTLPVLALGGALWSGPNTAQTMRLAADDVTGFVLDDCGHYPAEEQPARFVEILEDFLEANR' A
#
# COMPACT_ATOMS: atom_id res chain seq x y z
N MET A 1 11.67 19.90 5.88
CA MET A 1 12.17 18.63 5.32
C MET A 1 12.86 17.82 6.41
N ASP A 2 13.79 18.43 7.14
CA ASP A 2 14.56 17.77 8.23
C ASP A 2 13.69 17.10 9.29
N GLU A 3 12.62 17.77 9.74
CA GLU A 3 11.71 17.22 10.76
C GLU A 3 10.97 15.96 10.27
N THR A 4 10.55 15.94 9.01
CA THR A 4 9.83 14.81 8.40
C THR A 4 10.74 13.59 8.23
N ILE A 5 12.00 13.81 7.84
CA ILE A 5 13.00 12.73 7.73
C ILE A 5 13.18 12.08 9.10
N ALA A 6 13.46 12.87 10.14
CA ALA A 6 13.65 12.35 11.50
C ALA A 6 12.40 11.63 12.03
N GLN A 7 11.19 12.07 11.66
CA GLN A 7 9.95 11.37 12.00
C GLN A 7 9.83 10.01 11.31
N ASN A 8 10.12 9.92 10.01
CA ASN A 8 10.07 8.67 9.25
C ASN A 8 11.12 7.67 9.75
N GLU A 9 12.34 8.13 10.04
CA GLU A 9 13.37 7.30 10.65
C GLU A 9 12.91 6.73 11.98
N ARG A 10 12.30 7.55 12.87
CA ARG A 10 11.77 7.06 14.15
C ARG A 10 10.63 6.05 13.96
N ARG A 11 9.68 6.31 13.06
CA ARG A 11 8.56 5.40 12.80
C ARG A 11 9.01 4.07 12.21
N SER A 12 9.99 4.07 11.32
CA SER A 12 10.53 2.85 10.72
C SER A 12 11.14 1.86 11.73
N ARG A 13 11.50 2.32 12.94
CA ARG A 13 12.06 1.47 14.00
C ARG A 13 11.04 0.52 14.62
N THR A 14 9.74 0.83 14.53
CA THR A 14 8.67 -0.03 15.03
C THR A 14 7.82 -0.46 13.85
N ARG A 15 8.03 -1.70 13.41
CA ARG A 15 7.38 -2.24 12.22
C ARG A 15 5.93 -2.61 12.52
N LEU A 16 5.06 -2.45 11.52
CA LEU A 16 3.68 -2.93 11.59
C LEU A 16 3.67 -4.46 11.50
N THR A 17 3.06 -5.11 12.48
CA THR A 17 2.98 -6.57 12.59
C THR A 17 1.62 -7.14 12.15
N LEU A 18 0.67 -6.27 11.87
CA LEU A 18 -0.63 -6.61 11.28
C LEU A 18 -0.51 -6.70 9.75
N PRO A 19 -1.40 -7.46 9.08
CA PRO A 19 -1.45 -7.51 7.62
C PRO A 19 -1.64 -6.12 7.00
N VAL A 20 -0.89 -5.82 5.93
CA VAL A 20 -0.95 -4.56 5.20
C VAL A 20 -1.24 -4.81 3.72
N LEU A 21 -2.28 -4.16 3.19
CA LEU A 21 -2.51 -4.05 1.76
C LEU A 21 -1.82 -2.81 1.19
N ALA A 22 -1.00 -2.99 0.17
CA ALA A 22 -0.30 -1.93 -0.55
C ALA A 22 -0.67 -1.95 -2.03
N LEU A 23 -1.62 -1.08 -2.40
CA LEU A 23 -2.22 -1.01 -3.74
C LEU A 23 -1.72 0.23 -4.49
N GLY A 24 -1.16 0.05 -5.69
CA GLY A 24 -0.67 1.13 -6.55
C GLY A 24 -1.23 1.05 -7.97
N GLY A 25 -1.49 2.20 -8.60
CA GLY A 25 -1.81 2.26 -10.02
C GLY A 25 -0.55 2.20 -10.89
N ALA A 26 -0.57 1.38 -11.96
CA ALA A 26 0.55 1.16 -12.86
C ALA A 26 1.06 2.43 -13.54
N LEU A 27 0.19 3.42 -13.76
CA LEU A 27 0.52 4.70 -14.40
C LEU A 27 1.08 5.74 -13.41
N TRP A 28 1.22 5.39 -12.13
CA TRP A 28 1.77 6.28 -11.09
C TRP A 28 2.84 5.59 -10.25
N SER A 29 2.48 4.93 -9.15
CA SER A 29 3.45 4.31 -8.23
C SER A 29 3.74 2.85 -8.55
N GLY A 30 2.80 2.14 -9.18
CA GLY A 30 2.86 0.71 -9.47
C GLY A 30 3.46 -0.09 -8.29
N PRO A 31 4.54 -0.85 -8.51
CA PRO A 31 5.13 -1.71 -7.48
C PRO A 31 5.82 -0.94 -6.35
N ASN A 32 6.05 0.37 -6.49
CA ASN A 32 6.76 1.15 -5.46
C ASN A 32 5.93 1.30 -4.18
N THR A 33 4.59 1.27 -4.26
CA THR A 33 3.73 1.31 -3.07
C THR A 33 4.06 0.14 -2.14
N ALA A 34 4.10 -1.08 -2.68
CA ALA A 34 4.41 -2.28 -1.90
C ALA A 34 5.88 -2.34 -1.45
N GLN A 35 6.83 -1.88 -2.28
CA GLN A 35 8.23 -1.78 -1.87
C GLN A 35 8.41 -0.83 -0.69
N THR A 36 7.72 0.32 -0.70
CA THR A 36 7.77 1.30 0.38
C THR A 36 7.21 0.72 1.67
N MET A 37 6.05 0.07 1.61
CA MET A 37 5.44 -0.53 2.80
C MET A 37 6.28 -1.64 3.42
N ARG A 38 7.01 -2.43 2.62
CA ARG A 38 7.93 -3.47 3.13
C ARG A 38 9.07 -2.92 3.99
N LEU A 39 9.44 -1.64 3.83
CA LEU A 39 10.41 -0.99 4.71
C LEU A 39 9.86 -0.79 6.14
N ALA A 40 8.53 -0.77 6.31
CA ALA A 40 7.87 -0.41 7.56
C ALA A 40 6.93 -1.50 8.13
N ALA A 41 6.65 -2.58 7.40
CA ALA A 41 5.69 -3.63 7.79
C ALA A 41 6.22 -5.04 7.47
N ASP A 42 5.90 -6.00 8.34
CA ASP A 42 6.35 -7.40 8.24
C ASP A 42 5.52 -8.24 7.26
N ASP A 43 4.22 -7.96 7.17
CA ASP A 43 3.29 -8.68 6.30
C ASP A 43 2.64 -7.70 5.32
N VAL A 44 3.08 -7.74 4.06
CA VAL A 44 2.64 -6.81 3.01
C VAL A 44 2.16 -7.58 1.79
N THR A 45 0.85 -7.51 1.55
CA THR A 45 0.21 -7.91 0.30
C THR A 45 0.27 -6.74 -0.68
N GLY A 46 0.96 -6.91 -1.80
CA GLY A 46 1.09 -5.87 -2.83
C GLY A 46 0.18 -6.13 -4.01
N PHE A 47 -0.51 -5.10 -4.51
CA PHE A 47 -1.32 -5.17 -5.73
C PHE A 47 -1.01 -3.98 -6.65
N VAL A 48 -0.95 -4.24 -7.96
CA VAL A 48 -0.82 -3.18 -8.98
C VAL A 48 -2.03 -3.23 -9.89
N LEU A 49 -2.74 -2.11 -10.03
CA LEU A 49 -3.84 -1.95 -10.97
C LEU A 49 -3.29 -1.47 -12.31
N ASP A 50 -3.44 -2.28 -13.35
CA ASP A 50 -3.20 -1.87 -14.73
C ASP A 50 -4.18 -0.76 -15.13
N ASP A 51 -3.77 0.13 -16.05
CA ASP A 51 -4.59 1.26 -16.53
C ASP A 51 -5.16 2.16 -15.41
N CYS A 52 -4.42 2.30 -14.31
CA CYS A 52 -4.78 3.13 -13.15
C CYS A 52 -3.65 4.08 -12.77
N GLY A 53 -3.99 5.33 -12.47
CA GLY A 53 -3.10 6.37 -12.00
C GLY A 53 -3.01 6.47 -10.47
N HIS A 54 -3.17 7.69 -9.96
CA HIS A 54 -2.93 8.00 -8.55
C HIS A 54 -4.13 7.68 -7.64
N TYR A 55 -5.33 7.56 -8.20
CA TYR A 55 -6.59 7.49 -7.46
C TYR A 55 -7.36 6.18 -7.73
N PRO A 56 -6.88 5.01 -7.27
CA PRO A 56 -7.53 3.72 -7.53
C PRO A 56 -9.02 3.62 -7.20
N ALA A 57 -9.45 4.24 -6.09
CA ALA A 57 -10.84 4.19 -5.65
C ALA A 57 -11.77 4.95 -6.60
N GLU A 58 -11.28 6.01 -7.25
CA GLU A 58 -12.02 6.84 -8.20
C GLU A 58 -11.86 6.35 -9.64
N GLU A 59 -10.66 5.90 -10.03
CA GLU A 59 -10.34 5.49 -11.40
C GLU A 59 -10.87 4.08 -11.72
N GLN A 60 -10.82 3.16 -10.75
CA GLN A 60 -11.31 1.78 -10.91
C GLN A 60 -12.05 1.29 -9.65
N PRO A 61 -13.19 1.91 -9.29
CA PRO A 61 -13.89 1.67 -8.02
C PRO A 61 -14.25 0.21 -7.79
N ALA A 62 -14.79 -0.47 -8.82
CA ALA A 62 -15.20 -1.87 -8.69
C ALA A 62 -14.01 -2.79 -8.41
N ARG A 63 -12.90 -2.60 -9.12
CA ARG A 63 -11.69 -3.42 -8.94
C ARG A 63 -11.01 -3.13 -7.61
N PHE A 64 -11.01 -1.87 -7.18
CA PHE A 64 -10.51 -1.48 -5.86
C PHE A 64 -11.28 -2.17 -4.73
N VAL A 65 -12.62 -2.18 -4.80
CA VAL A 65 -13.47 -2.84 -3.79
C VAL A 65 -13.24 -4.35 -3.77
N GLU A 66 -13.17 -5.02 -4.93
CA GLU A 66 -12.90 -6.46 -5.01
C GLU A 66 -11.58 -6.83 -4.31
N ILE A 67 -10.48 -6.10 -4.61
CA ILE A 67 -9.18 -6.35 -3.97
C ILE A 67 -9.24 -6.09 -2.46
N LEU A 68 -9.98 -5.07 -2.04
CA LEU A 68 -10.13 -4.74 -0.62
C LEU A 68 -10.93 -5.83 0.11
N GLU A 69 -12.02 -6.32 -0.48
CA GLU A 69 -12.84 -7.39 0.08
C GLU A 69 -12.04 -8.70 0.18
N ASP A 70 -11.33 -9.10 -0.86
CA ASP A 70 -10.45 -10.29 -0.86
C ASP A 70 -9.41 -10.21 0.26
N PHE A 71 -8.78 -9.05 0.43
CA PHE A 71 -7.79 -8.84 1.48
C PHE A 71 -8.42 -8.92 2.88
N LEU A 72 -9.59 -8.33 3.07
CA LEU A 72 -10.28 -8.35 4.37
C LEU A 72 -10.80 -9.75 4.71
N GLU A 73 -11.30 -10.51 3.74
CA GLU A 73 -11.75 -11.89 3.95
C GLU A 73 -10.58 -12.82 4.30
N ALA A 74 -9.45 -12.68 3.62
CA ALA A 74 -8.25 -13.47 3.90
C ALA A 74 -7.63 -13.18 5.29
N ASN A 75 -7.94 -12.03 5.90
CA ASN A 75 -7.34 -11.55 7.15
C ASN A 75 -8.37 -11.31 8.27
N ARG A 76 -9.53 -11.98 8.20
CA ARG A 76 -10.63 -11.86 9.15
C ARG A 76 -10.41 -12.61 10.46
#